data_AF-X1RL42-F1
#
_entry.id   AF-X1RL42-F1
#
_cell.length_a   1.000
_cell.length_b   1.000
_cell.length_c   1.000
_cell.angle_alpha   90.00
_cell.angle_beta   90.00
_cell.angle_gamma   90.00
#
_symmetry.space_group_name_H-M   'P 1'
#
loop_
_entity.id
_entity.type
_entity.pdbx_description
1 polymer ?
#
loop_
_entity_poly.entity_id
_entity_poly.type
_entity_poly.pdbx_seq_one_letter_code
_entity_poly.pdbx_strand_id
1 'polypeptide(L)'
;MNLYGVVPGNNILMIGAGNIGLIVSYQLLQAGIKVEAVVEALPRIGGYLVHASKIRRLGIPIYTSHTLKEVHGTDFVEKALISEINQNYEFIPGTEKEFEVDTICLAVGLSPLSDLLWQAGCQMKYVPELCGYVALRDNNMKTTIDKIYIAGDVAGIEEASSAMLEGQIAGLNSAVSLGFKCDNYEEQDKKLKAELKELRDNPLSEEIKIGIEKVLIKKGRD
;
A
#
# COMPACT_ATOMS: atom_id res chain seq x y z
N MET A 1 11.13 2.07 -15.87
CA MET A 1 11.05 3.48 -16.31
C MET A 1 11.78 4.36 -15.31
N ASN A 2 11.36 4.38 -14.04
CA ASN A 2 11.97 5.23 -13.02
C ASN A 2 13.39 4.81 -12.60
N LEU A 3 13.64 3.52 -12.37
CA LEU A 3 14.96 3.04 -11.93
C LEU A 3 15.91 2.75 -13.10
N TYR A 4 15.45 1.95 -14.07
CA TYR A 4 16.28 1.45 -15.18
C TYR A 4 16.03 2.13 -16.53
N GLY A 5 15.12 3.12 -16.61
CA GLY A 5 14.78 3.74 -17.89
C GLY A 5 13.98 2.86 -18.88
N VAL A 6 13.66 1.60 -18.53
CA VAL A 6 12.93 0.67 -19.41
C VAL A 6 11.42 0.83 -19.26
N VAL A 7 10.71 1.01 -20.37
CA VAL A 7 9.22 1.04 -20.37
C VAL A 7 8.66 -0.40 -20.41
N PRO A 8 7.55 -0.69 -19.71
CA PRO A 8 6.99 -2.05 -19.64
C PRO A 8 6.16 -2.45 -20.88
N GLY A 9 5.68 -1.46 -21.65
CA GLY A 9 4.83 -1.61 -22.82
C GLY A 9 4.50 -0.24 -23.40
N ASN A 10 3.72 -0.19 -24.49
CA ASN A 10 3.33 1.05 -25.15
C ASN A 10 1.86 1.42 -24.90
N ASN A 11 1.02 0.43 -24.59
CA ASN A 11 -0.40 0.64 -24.36
C ASN A 11 -0.93 -0.19 -23.18
N ILE A 12 -1.24 0.50 -22.08
CA ILE A 12 -1.44 -0.13 -20.78
C ILE A 12 -2.89 -0.03 -20.33
N LEU A 13 -3.42 -1.14 -19.81
CA LEU A 13 -4.57 -1.13 -18.92
C LEU A 13 -4.10 -1.22 -17.46
N MET A 14 -4.46 -0.25 -16.62
CA MET A 14 -4.15 -0.28 -15.19
C MET A 14 -5.32 -0.87 -14.41
N ILE A 15 -5.05 -1.90 -13.61
CA ILE A 15 -6.02 -2.49 -12.68
C ILE A 15 -5.64 -2.08 -11.26
N GLY A 16 -6.54 -1.37 -10.60
CA GLY A 16 -6.40 -0.77 -9.27
C GLY A 16 -6.36 0.75 -9.32
N ALA A 17 -7.24 1.41 -8.58
CA ALA A 17 -7.27 2.86 -8.39
C ALA A 17 -6.88 3.27 -6.96
N GLY A 18 -6.05 2.47 -6.29
CA GLY A 18 -5.29 2.88 -5.11
C GLY A 18 -4.18 3.89 -5.45
N ASN A 19 -3.48 4.41 -4.43
CA ASN A 19 -2.42 5.41 -4.63
C ASN A 19 -1.38 4.95 -5.67
N ILE A 20 -0.92 3.71 -5.60
CA ILE A 20 0.07 3.14 -6.53
C ILE A 20 -0.47 3.14 -7.96
N GLY A 21 -1.66 2.56 -8.19
CA GLY A 21 -2.23 2.48 -9.54
C GLY A 21 -2.41 3.86 -10.18
N LEU A 22 -2.87 4.84 -9.42
CA LEU A 22 -3.04 6.22 -9.88
C LEU A 22 -1.70 6.93 -10.17
N ILE A 23 -0.73 6.81 -9.26
CA ILE A 23 0.60 7.45 -9.40
C ILE A 23 1.36 6.82 -10.56
N VAL A 24 1.40 5.49 -10.64
CA VAL A 24 2.09 4.77 -11.71
C VAL A 24 1.43 5.08 -13.07
N SER A 25 0.10 5.12 -13.15
CA SER A 25 -0.59 5.55 -14.38
C SER A 25 -0.13 6.93 -14.84
N TYR A 26 -0.03 7.89 -13.91
CA TYR A 26 0.48 9.23 -14.25
C TYR A 26 1.95 9.20 -14.72
N GLN A 27 2.80 8.41 -14.06
CA GLN A 27 4.20 8.28 -14.45
C GLN A 27 4.36 7.62 -15.83
N LEU A 28 3.53 6.63 -16.17
CA LEU A 28 3.49 6.02 -17.50
C LEU A 28 3.18 7.06 -18.59
N LEU A 29 2.17 7.92 -18.35
CA LEU A 29 1.85 9.03 -19.25
C LEU A 29 3.04 10.01 -19.41
N GLN A 30 3.77 10.30 -18.33
CA GLN A 30 4.95 11.16 -18.40
C GLN A 30 6.08 10.58 -19.23
N ALA A 31 6.18 9.25 -19.34
CA ALA A 31 7.12 8.58 -20.23
C ALA A 31 6.60 8.37 -21.66
N GLY A 32 5.47 8.99 -22.02
CA GLY A 32 4.88 8.89 -23.35
C GLY A 32 4.16 7.56 -23.63
N ILE A 33 3.90 6.76 -22.59
CA ILE A 33 3.17 5.50 -22.71
C ILE A 33 1.68 5.79 -22.68
N LYS A 34 0.91 5.14 -23.55
CA LYS A 34 -0.55 5.25 -23.54
C LYS A 34 -1.12 4.44 -22.38
N VAL A 35 -2.04 5.03 -21.63
CA VAL A 35 -2.85 4.34 -20.62
C VAL A 35 -4.30 4.42 -21.06
N GLU A 36 -4.92 3.29 -21.43
CA GLU A 36 -6.31 3.30 -21.93
C GLU A 36 -7.31 3.65 -20.83
N ALA A 37 -7.11 3.07 -19.65
CA ALA A 37 -7.99 3.26 -18.51
C ALA A 37 -7.31 2.84 -17.20
N VAL A 38 -7.86 3.34 -16.10
CA VAL A 38 -7.68 2.77 -14.76
C VAL A 38 -8.98 2.09 -14.35
N VAL A 39 -8.90 0.89 -13.79
CA VAL A 39 -10.05 0.04 -13.49
C VAL A 39 -10.02 -0.35 -12.03
N GLU A 40 -11.12 -0.16 -11.31
CA GLU A 40 -11.23 -0.36 -9.87
C GLU A 40 -12.45 -1.20 -9.53
N ALA A 41 -12.21 -2.30 -8.82
CA ALA A 41 -13.26 -3.22 -8.40
C ALA A 41 -14.21 -2.58 -7.39
N LEU A 42 -13.69 -1.70 -6.52
CA LEU A 42 -14.51 -0.97 -5.57
C LEU A 42 -15.43 0.05 -6.28
N PRO A 43 -16.59 0.39 -5.69
CA PRO A 43 -17.50 1.41 -6.22
C PRO A 43 -16.98 2.84 -6.05
N ARG A 44 -15.72 3.00 -5.63
CA ARG A 44 -15.06 4.27 -5.35
C ARG A 44 -13.58 4.16 -5.66
N ILE A 45 -12.94 5.31 -5.90
CA ILE A 45 -11.48 5.41 -6.02
C ILE A 45 -10.86 5.21 -4.64
N GLY A 46 -9.89 4.30 -4.52
CA GLY A 46 -9.22 4.00 -3.26
C GLY A 46 -8.11 4.99 -2.88
N GLY A 47 -7.41 5.56 -3.87
CA GLY A 47 -6.33 6.51 -3.65
C GLY A 47 -6.77 7.98 -3.50
N TYR A 48 -5.82 8.87 -3.24
CA TYR A 48 -6.10 10.29 -3.10
C TYR A 48 -6.66 10.90 -4.39
N LEU A 49 -7.75 11.67 -4.25
CA LEU A 49 -8.45 12.29 -5.38
C LEU A 49 -7.56 13.26 -6.19
N VAL A 50 -6.50 13.80 -5.59
CA VAL A 50 -5.52 14.63 -6.31
C VAL A 50 -4.78 13.85 -7.39
N HIS A 51 -4.47 12.57 -7.17
CA HIS A 51 -3.85 11.71 -8.18
C HIS A 51 -4.86 11.34 -9.26
N ALA A 52 -6.07 10.93 -8.87
CA ALA A 52 -7.15 10.61 -9.81
C ALA A 52 -7.52 11.80 -10.71
N SER A 53 -7.58 13.01 -10.14
CA SER A 53 -7.90 14.22 -10.90
C SER A 53 -6.84 14.56 -11.95
N LYS A 54 -5.56 14.26 -11.69
CA LYS A 54 -4.47 14.48 -12.67
C LYS A 54 -4.66 13.61 -13.90
N ILE A 55 -4.86 12.30 -13.71
CA ILE A 55 -5.03 11.38 -14.84
C ILE A 55 -6.35 11.64 -15.60
N ARG A 56 -7.45 11.97 -14.90
CA ARG A 56 -8.71 12.31 -15.56
C ARG A 56 -8.62 13.59 -16.39
N ARG A 57 -7.87 14.61 -15.94
CA ARG A 57 -7.61 15.83 -16.73
C ARG A 57 -6.78 15.56 -17.99
N LEU A 58 -6.01 14.48 -18.01
CA LEU A 58 -5.27 14.02 -19.18
C LEU A 58 -6.11 13.13 -20.10
N GLY A 59 -7.42 13.01 -19.84
CA GLY A 59 -8.37 12.26 -20.67
C GLY A 59 -8.47 10.78 -20.33
N ILE A 60 -7.77 10.29 -19.30
CA ILE A 60 -7.79 8.87 -18.96
C ILE A 60 -9.02 8.55 -18.10
N PRO A 61 -9.92 7.65 -18.56
CA PRO A 61 -11.08 7.22 -17.77
C PRO A 61 -10.66 6.38 -16.56
N ILE A 62 -11.46 6.48 -15.49
CA ILE A 62 -11.37 5.61 -14.33
C ILE A 62 -12.71 4.90 -14.18
N TYR A 63 -12.74 3.58 -14.35
CA TYR A 63 -13.94 2.76 -14.20
C TYR A 63 -13.97 2.14 -12.81
N THR A 64 -14.93 2.54 -11.97
CA THR A 64 -15.20 1.92 -10.66
C THR A 64 -16.27 0.85 -10.77
N SER A 65 -16.36 -0.06 -9.80
CA SER A 65 -17.21 -1.26 -9.89
C SER A 65 -16.92 -2.11 -11.13
N HIS A 66 -15.71 -2.04 -11.67
CA HIS A 66 -15.29 -2.82 -12.84
C HIS A 66 -14.01 -3.57 -12.50
N THR A 67 -13.82 -4.74 -13.10
CA THR A 67 -12.53 -5.44 -13.01
C THR A 67 -12.21 -6.18 -14.30
N LEU A 68 -10.98 -6.67 -14.40
CA LEU A 68 -10.50 -7.47 -15.50
C LEU A 68 -11.27 -8.80 -15.55
N LYS A 69 -11.92 -9.06 -16.69
CA LYS A 69 -12.69 -10.28 -16.96
C LYS A 69 -11.85 -11.28 -17.74
N GLU A 70 -11.29 -10.85 -18.87
CA GLU A 70 -10.50 -11.68 -19.78
C GLU A 70 -9.29 -10.93 -20.31
N VAL A 71 -8.24 -11.67 -20.63
CA VAL A 71 -7.05 -11.17 -21.33
C VAL A 71 -6.85 -12.08 -22.54
N HIS A 72 -6.72 -11.48 -23.72
CA HIS A 72 -6.53 -12.21 -24.97
C HIS A 72 -5.14 -11.95 -25.53
N GLY A 73 -4.58 -13.01 -26.12
CA GLY A 73 -3.25 -13.03 -26.69
C GLY A 73 -2.69 -14.45 -26.69
N THR A 74 -1.68 -14.71 -27.53
CA THR A 74 -1.01 -16.02 -27.56
C THR A 74 0.34 -15.95 -26.87
N ASP A 75 1.25 -15.13 -27.39
CA ASP A 75 2.61 -14.96 -26.84
C ASP A 75 2.74 -13.72 -25.95
N PHE A 76 1.88 -12.72 -26.17
CA PHE A 76 1.82 -11.46 -25.44
C PHE A 76 0.38 -10.98 -25.36
N VAL A 77 0.11 -10.01 -24.50
CA VAL A 77 -1.22 -9.41 -24.36
C VAL A 77 -1.52 -8.60 -25.61
N GLU A 78 -2.69 -8.84 -26.21
CA GLU A 78 -3.17 -8.08 -27.37
C GLU A 78 -4.43 -7.30 -27.02
N LYS A 79 -5.26 -7.85 -26.13
CA LYS A 79 -6.52 -7.24 -25.70
C LYS A 79 -6.84 -7.59 -24.25
N ALA A 80 -7.60 -6.72 -23.60
CA ALA A 80 -8.21 -6.99 -22.31
C ALA A 80 -9.69 -6.61 -22.33
N LEU A 81 -10.50 -7.46 -21.71
CA LEU A 81 -11.91 -7.26 -21.49
C LEU A 81 -12.13 -6.96 -20.01
N ILE A 82 -12.75 -5.83 -19.71
CA ILE A 82 -13.25 -5.55 -18.36
C ILE A 82 -14.77 -5.67 -18.34
N SER A 83 -15.34 -5.86 -17.16
CA SER A 83 -16.78 -5.90 -16.97
C SER A 83 -17.14 -5.24 -15.64
N GLU A 84 -18.34 -4.67 -15.58
CA GLU A 84 -18.91 -4.25 -14.31
C GLU A 84 -19.14 -5.47 -13.41
N ILE A 85 -18.98 -5.29 -12.10
CA ILE A 85 -19.20 -6.30 -11.07
C ILE A 85 -20.20 -5.79 -10.04
N ASN A 86 -21.02 -6.70 -9.53
CA ASN A 86 -21.96 -6.40 -8.45
C ASN A 86 -21.28 -6.46 -7.06
N GLN A 87 -22.06 -6.25 -6.00
CA GLN A 87 -21.55 -6.28 -4.61
C GLN A 87 -20.98 -7.63 -4.17
N ASN A 88 -21.35 -8.72 -4.87
CA ASN A 88 -20.83 -10.07 -4.64
C ASN A 88 -19.63 -10.40 -5.53
N TYR A 89 -19.08 -9.40 -6.24
CA TYR A 89 -18.00 -9.57 -7.22
C TYR A 89 -18.36 -10.47 -8.42
N GLU A 90 -19.65 -10.56 -8.75
CA GLU A 90 -20.12 -11.29 -9.94
C GLU A 90 -20.19 -10.33 -11.13
N PHE A 91 -19.70 -10.78 -12.30
CA PHE A 91 -19.75 -10.01 -13.53
C PHE A 91 -21.20 -9.77 -13.98
N ILE A 92 -21.49 -8.54 -14.43
CA ILE A 92 -22.78 -8.14 -14.99
C ILE A 92 -22.74 -8.32 -16.51
N PRO A 93 -23.47 -9.29 -17.10
CA PRO A 93 -23.44 -9.52 -18.53
C PRO A 93 -23.92 -8.31 -19.34
N GLY A 94 -23.25 -8.02 -20.45
CA GLY A 94 -23.57 -6.89 -21.34
C GLY A 94 -22.90 -5.57 -20.95
N THR A 95 -22.10 -5.56 -19.89
CA THR A 95 -21.32 -4.38 -19.45
C THR A 95 -19.87 -4.41 -19.91
N GLU A 96 -19.51 -5.39 -20.72
CA GLU A 96 -18.14 -5.61 -21.14
C GLU A 96 -17.57 -4.45 -21.96
N LYS A 97 -16.30 -4.14 -21.72
CA LYS A 97 -15.53 -3.17 -22.49
C LYS A 97 -14.21 -3.80 -22.89
N GLU A 98 -13.95 -3.83 -24.20
CA GLU A 98 -12.70 -4.33 -24.76
C GLU A 98 -11.73 -3.17 -24.98
N PHE A 99 -10.46 -3.42 -24.65
CA PHE A 99 -9.34 -2.52 -24.88
C PHE A 99 -8.24 -3.28 -25.64
N GLU A 100 -7.74 -2.69 -26.72
CA GLU A 100 -6.52 -3.17 -27.39
C GLU A 100 -5.32 -2.64 -26.61
N VAL A 101 -4.61 -3.52 -25.90
CA VAL A 101 -3.50 -3.17 -25.02
C VAL A 101 -2.40 -4.19 -25.13
N ASP A 102 -1.15 -3.76 -24.94
CA ASP A 102 0.01 -4.66 -24.99
C ASP A 102 0.49 -5.08 -23.60
N THR A 103 -0.04 -4.45 -22.54
CA THR A 103 0.39 -4.70 -21.16
C THR A 103 -0.74 -4.44 -20.17
N ILE A 104 -0.86 -5.33 -19.18
CA ILE A 104 -1.75 -5.13 -18.02
C ILE A 104 -0.89 -4.86 -16.79
N CYS A 105 -1.12 -3.73 -16.13
CA CYS A 105 -0.47 -3.41 -14.87
C CYS A 105 -1.42 -3.70 -13.71
N LEU A 106 -1.04 -4.60 -12.81
CA LEU A 106 -1.83 -4.98 -11.65
C LEU A 106 -1.33 -4.24 -10.39
N ALA A 107 -2.18 -3.39 -9.82
CA ALA A 107 -1.97 -2.64 -8.59
C ALA A 107 -3.12 -2.93 -7.60
N VAL A 108 -3.32 -4.22 -7.29
CA VAL A 108 -4.52 -4.75 -6.60
C VAL A 108 -4.34 -5.04 -5.11
N GLY A 109 -3.27 -4.53 -4.51
CA GLY A 109 -2.97 -4.73 -3.10
C GLY A 109 -1.51 -5.05 -2.86
N LEU A 110 -1.14 -5.10 -1.59
CA LEU A 110 0.20 -5.40 -1.11
C LEU A 110 0.10 -6.32 0.11
N SER A 111 1.20 -6.97 0.47
CA SER A 111 1.29 -7.76 1.70
C SER A 111 2.63 -7.52 2.39
N PRO A 112 2.67 -7.35 3.72
CA PRO A 112 3.90 -7.20 4.48
C PRO A 112 4.86 -8.38 4.27
N LEU A 113 6.12 -8.09 3.93
CA LEU A 113 7.18 -9.10 3.79
C LEU A 113 7.69 -9.54 5.18
N SER A 114 7.00 -10.49 5.78
CA SER A 114 7.12 -10.82 7.21
C SER A 114 7.90 -12.12 7.51
N ASP A 115 8.50 -12.74 6.49
CA ASP A 115 9.21 -14.03 6.58
C ASP A 115 10.28 -14.08 7.66
N LEU A 116 11.10 -13.03 7.79
CA LEU A 116 12.15 -12.97 8.80
C LEU A 116 11.59 -12.87 10.23
N LEU A 117 10.41 -12.26 10.40
CA LEU A 117 9.75 -12.16 11.70
C LEU A 117 9.20 -13.51 12.15
N TRP A 118 8.64 -14.29 11.20
CA TRP A 118 8.26 -15.67 11.43
C TRP A 118 9.44 -16.54 11.85
N GLN A 119 10.55 -16.46 11.10
CA GLN A 119 11.77 -17.23 11.42
C GLN A 119 12.36 -16.83 12.78
N ALA A 120 12.27 -15.56 13.15
CA ALA A 120 12.71 -15.07 14.44
C ALA A 120 11.78 -15.43 15.62
N GLY A 121 10.62 -16.05 15.35
CA GLY A 121 9.65 -16.44 16.38
C GLY A 121 8.80 -15.29 16.92
N CYS A 122 8.71 -14.17 16.19
CA CYS A 122 7.79 -13.09 16.56
C CYS A 122 6.35 -13.60 16.55
N GLN A 123 5.56 -13.20 17.55
CA GLN A 123 4.12 -13.42 17.51
C GLN A 123 3.53 -12.57 16.40
N MET A 124 2.73 -13.21 15.54
CA MET A 124 2.13 -12.62 14.35
C MET A 124 0.60 -12.63 14.47
N LYS A 125 -0.05 -11.67 13.81
CA LYS A 125 -1.50 -11.60 13.72
C LYS A 125 -1.92 -11.17 12.32
N TYR A 126 -2.93 -11.83 11.78
CA TYR A 126 -3.58 -11.39 10.55
C TYR A 126 -4.51 -10.20 10.85
N VAL A 127 -4.25 -9.07 10.20
CA VAL A 127 -5.01 -7.83 10.33
C VAL A 127 -5.28 -7.28 8.94
N PRO A 128 -6.50 -7.42 8.41
CA PRO A 128 -6.86 -6.92 7.08
C PRO A 128 -6.54 -5.44 6.90
N GLU A 129 -6.75 -4.63 7.93
CA GLU A 129 -6.50 -3.19 7.91
C GLU A 129 -5.02 -2.83 7.76
N LEU A 130 -4.11 -3.77 8.04
CA LEU A 130 -2.66 -3.64 7.87
C LEU A 130 -2.15 -4.49 6.69
N CYS A 131 -3.05 -4.88 5.79
CA CYS A 131 -2.78 -5.63 4.58
C CYS A 131 -2.18 -7.03 4.78
N GLY A 132 -2.43 -7.68 5.94
CA GLY A 132 -2.12 -9.09 6.13
C GLY A 132 -1.52 -9.43 7.48
N TYR A 133 -0.55 -10.35 7.49
CA TYR A 133 0.15 -10.75 8.71
C TYR A 133 1.21 -9.72 9.09
N VAL A 134 1.13 -9.23 10.33
CA VAL A 134 2.12 -8.32 10.93
C VAL A 134 2.52 -8.81 12.31
N ALA A 135 3.72 -8.46 12.77
CA ALA A 135 4.16 -8.78 14.11
C ALA A 135 3.47 -7.89 15.15
N LEU A 136 3.17 -8.48 16.31
CA LEU A 136 2.79 -7.71 17.49
C LEU A 136 3.96 -6.83 17.92
N ARG A 137 3.67 -5.58 18.29
CA ARG A 137 4.69 -4.59 18.69
C ARG A 137 4.23 -3.65 19.79
N ASP A 138 5.15 -3.03 20.50
CA ASP A 138 4.84 -1.90 21.39
C ASP A 138 4.94 -0.54 20.67
N ASN A 139 4.70 0.55 21.40
CA ASN A 139 4.81 1.91 20.88
C ASN A 139 6.26 2.34 20.55
N ASN A 140 7.26 1.56 20.96
CA ASN A 140 8.66 1.77 20.63
C ASN A 140 9.06 0.97 19.39
N MET A 141 8.09 0.36 18.71
CA MET A 141 8.26 -0.51 17.55
C MET A 141 8.99 -1.83 17.87
N LYS A 142 9.11 -2.19 19.15
CA LYS A 142 9.72 -3.45 19.59
C LYS A 142 8.72 -4.59 19.46
N THR A 143 9.14 -5.73 18.91
CA THR A 143 8.26 -6.89 18.78
C THR A 143 8.18 -7.68 20.09
N THR A 144 7.50 -8.83 20.04
CA THR A 144 7.46 -9.81 21.15
C THR A 144 8.81 -10.49 21.42
N ILE A 145 9.77 -10.40 20.50
CA ILE A 145 11.12 -10.95 20.67
C ILE A 145 12.06 -9.83 21.07
N ASP A 146 12.81 -10.06 22.14
CA ASP A 146 13.79 -9.08 22.63
C ASP A 146 14.79 -8.71 21.53
N LYS A 147 15.17 -7.42 21.48
CA LYS A 147 16.08 -6.83 20.49
C LYS A 147 15.62 -6.84 19.03
N ILE A 148 14.38 -7.27 18.74
CA ILE A 148 13.80 -7.16 17.40
C ILE A 148 12.84 -5.97 17.35
N TYR A 149 13.06 -5.10 16.38
CA TYR A 149 12.25 -3.92 16.11
C TYR A 149 11.80 -3.95 14.65
N ILE A 150 10.62 -3.41 14.36
CA ILE A 150 10.03 -3.39 13.01
C ILE A 150 9.64 -1.97 12.61
N ALA A 151 9.66 -1.63 11.32
CA ALA A 151 9.26 -0.31 10.84
C ALA A 151 8.87 -0.35 9.37
N GLY A 152 7.98 0.56 8.96
CA GLY A 152 7.50 0.64 7.59
C GLY A 152 6.55 -0.50 7.25
N ASP A 153 6.44 -0.85 5.97
CA ASP A 153 5.38 -1.75 5.47
C ASP A 153 5.36 -3.14 6.13
N VAL A 154 6.48 -3.60 6.71
CA VAL A 154 6.52 -4.85 7.47
C VAL A 154 5.73 -4.77 8.80
N ALA A 155 5.55 -3.57 9.35
CA ALA A 155 4.74 -3.28 10.52
C ALA A 155 3.25 -3.02 10.19
N GLY A 156 2.93 -2.95 8.91
CA GLY A 156 1.64 -2.56 8.36
C GLY A 156 1.83 -1.57 7.22
N ILE A 157 1.09 -1.77 6.13
CA ILE A 157 1.29 -0.99 4.91
C ILE A 157 0.63 0.38 5.06
N GLU A 158 1.42 1.44 4.89
CA GLU A 158 0.98 2.83 5.04
C GLU A 158 1.63 3.72 3.95
N GLU A 159 1.95 4.96 4.30
CA GLU A 159 2.64 5.92 3.45
C GLU A 159 4.14 5.98 3.78
N ALA A 160 4.95 6.43 2.82
CA ALA A 160 6.40 6.54 2.99
C ALA A 160 6.80 7.37 4.22
N SER A 161 6.06 8.44 4.51
CA SER A 161 6.31 9.30 5.67
C SER A 161 6.09 8.58 7.00
N SER A 162 5.06 7.71 7.11
CA SER A 162 4.88 6.85 8.29
C SER A 162 6.09 5.93 8.46
N ALA A 163 6.52 5.27 7.38
CA ALA A 163 7.65 4.35 7.40
C ALA A 163 8.95 5.02 7.86
N MET A 164 9.20 6.27 7.43
CA MET A 164 10.35 7.04 7.87
C MET A 164 10.32 7.33 9.38
N LEU A 165 9.18 7.78 9.91
CA LEU A 165 9.02 8.08 11.33
C LEU A 165 9.10 6.81 12.19
N GLU A 166 8.45 5.72 11.76
CA GLU A 166 8.58 4.42 12.41
C GLU A 166 10.03 3.93 12.44
N GLY A 167 10.78 4.11 11.34
CA GLY A 167 12.19 3.77 11.27
C GLY A 167 13.04 4.57 12.26
N GLN A 168 12.75 5.86 12.41
CA GLN A 168 13.42 6.72 13.41
C GLN A 168 13.10 6.28 14.83
N ILE A 169 11.83 5.97 15.14
CA ILE A 169 11.41 5.47 16.46
C ILE A 169 12.09 4.13 16.76
N ALA A 170 12.04 3.17 15.83
CA ALA A 170 12.67 1.85 15.98
C ALA A 170 14.19 1.97 16.14
N GLY A 171 14.84 2.82 15.35
CA GLY A 171 16.29 3.08 15.44
C GLY A 171 16.70 3.69 16.78
N LEU A 172 16.00 4.74 17.22
CA LEU A 172 16.26 5.39 18.51
C LEU A 172 16.10 4.40 19.68
N ASN A 173 14.97 3.69 19.71
CA ASN A 173 14.64 2.78 20.81
C ASN A 173 15.54 1.52 20.81
N SER A 174 15.94 1.02 19.65
CA SER A 174 16.89 -0.10 19.57
C SER A 174 18.29 0.31 20.04
N ALA A 175 18.79 1.49 19.68
CA ALA A 175 20.08 2.00 20.17
C ALA A 175 20.10 2.12 21.70
N VAL A 176 19.07 2.73 22.29
CA VAL A 176 18.94 2.86 23.75
C VAL A 176 18.82 1.50 24.42
N SER A 177 18.12 0.53 23.82
CA SER A 177 18.01 -0.83 24.36
C SER A 177 19.36 -1.57 24.46
N LEU A 178 20.34 -1.17 23.64
CA LEU A 178 21.70 -1.70 23.65
C LEU A 178 22.62 -0.94 24.63
N GLY A 179 22.11 0.07 25.34
CA GLY A 179 22.85 0.86 26.31
C GLY A 179 23.59 2.08 25.72
N PHE A 180 23.37 2.41 24.44
CA PHE A 180 23.91 3.64 23.87
C PHE A 180 23.19 4.86 24.45
N LYS A 181 23.95 5.91 24.77
CA LYS A 181 23.38 7.20 25.17
C LYS A 181 22.98 7.96 23.90
N CYS A 182 21.72 8.37 23.84
CA CYS A 182 21.20 9.27 22.82
C CYS A 182 20.84 10.60 23.49
N ASP A 183 21.46 11.69 23.02
CA ASP A 183 21.21 13.03 23.56
C ASP A 183 19.72 13.39 23.41
N ASN A 184 19.12 13.95 24.46
CA ASN A 184 17.71 14.35 24.48
C ASN A 184 16.73 13.22 24.08
N TYR A 185 17.05 11.96 24.40
CA TYR A 185 16.24 10.79 24.04
C TYR A 185 14.74 10.98 24.30
N GLU A 186 14.36 11.40 25.53
CA GLU A 186 12.94 11.53 25.91
C GLU A 186 12.20 12.57 25.06
N GLU A 187 12.87 13.67 24.72
CA GLU A 187 12.30 14.72 23.87
C GLU A 187 12.15 14.22 22.43
N GLN A 188 13.19 13.57 21.89
CA GLN A 188 13.17 13.02 20.53
C GLN A 188 12.09 11.95 20.38
N ASP A 189 12.03 10.97 21.28
CA ASP A 189 11.06 9.88 21.25
C ASP A 189 9.62 10.41 21.32
N LYS A 190 9.37 11.37 22.23
CA LYS A 190 8.07 12.03 22.36
C LYS A 190 7.70 12.79 21.09
N LYS A 191 8.65 13.53 20.50
CA LYS A 191 8.43 14.31 19.27
C LYS A 191 8.08 13.39 18.10
N LEU A 192 8.87 12.35 17.86
CA LEU A 192 8.64 11.41 16.76
C LEU A 192 7.28 10.71 16.86
N LYS A 193 6.90 10.29 18.07
CA LYS A 193 5.58 9.68 18.31
C LYS A 193 4.43 10.67 18.11
N ALA A 194 4.63 11.94 18.47
CA ALA A 194 3.63 12.97 18.23
C ALA A 194 3.45 13.25 16.72
N GLU A 195 4.55 13.39 15.98
CA GLU A 195 4.53 13.57 14.52
C GLU A 195 3.88 12.38 13.81
N LEU A 196 4.21 11.14 14.21
CA LEU A 196 3.59 9.95 13.64
C LEU A 196 2.09 9.88 13.94
N LYS A 197 1.68 10.31 15.14
CA LYS A 197 0.27 10.39 15.51
C LYS A 197 -0.46 11.45 14.67
N GLU A 198 0.13 12.62 14.50
CA GLU A 198 -0.43 13.70 13.67
C GLU A 198 -0.60 13.24 12.22
N LEU A 199 0.39 12.53 11.67
CA LEU A 199 0.30 12.00 10.32
C LEU A 199 -0.89 11.05 10.13
N ARG A 200 -1.21 10.26 11.17
CA ARG A 200 -2.36 9.34 11.19
C ARG A 200 -3.68 10.01 11.60
N ASP A 201 -3.67 11.29 11.96
CA ASP A 201 -4.87 12.01 12.40
C ASP A 201 -5.67 12.55 11.21
N ASN A 202 -6.12 11.63 10.37
CA ASN A 202 -6.93 11.94 9.20
C ASN A 202 -7.91 10.78 8.88
N PRO A 203 -9.03 11.06 8.19
CA PRO A 203 -10.04 10.04 7.90
C PRO A 203 -9.56 8.87 7.05
N LEU A 204 -8.48 9.04 6.27
CA LEU A 204 -7.94 7.99 5.40
C LEU A 204 -7.09 6.98 6.18
N SER A 205 -6.68 7.32 7.41
CA SER A 205 -5.87 6.47 8.29
C SER A 205 -6.70 5.78 9.39
N GLU A 206 -8.04 5.85 9.36
CA GLU A 206 -8.89 5.23 10.39
C GLU A 206 -8.73 3.71 10.47
N GLU A 207 -8.81 3.03 9.32
CA GLU A 207 -8.58 1.57 9.22
C GLU A 207 -7.19 1.22 9.77
N ILE A 208 -6.16 1.98 9.40
CA ILE A 208 -4.79 1.78 9.88
C ILE A 208 -4.72 1.91 11.41
N LYS A 209 -5.32 2.95 12.00
CA LYS A 209 -5.35 3.13 13.46
C LYS A 209 -6.01 1.96 14.16
N ILE A 210 -7.17 1.50 13.66
CA ILE A 210 -7.87 0.32 14.14
C ILE A 210 -6.98 -0.92 14.05
N GLY A 211 -6.29 -1.10 12.92
CA GLY A 211 -5.36 -2.19 12.69
C GLY A 211 -4.20 -2.21 13.69
N ILE A 212 -3.59 -1.05 13.95
CA ILE A 212 -2.48 -0.88 14.90
C ILE A 212 -2.93 -1.25 16.32
N GLU A 213 -4.10 -0.80 16.77
CA GLU A 213 -4.63 -1.14 18.09
C GLU A 213 -4.76 -2.66 18.32
N LYS A 214 -5.05 -3.42 17.26
CA LYS A 214 -5.18 -4.89 17.32
C LYS A 214 -3.84 -5.60 17.52
N VAL A 215 -2.70 -4.95 17.27
CA VAL A 215 -1.35 -5.55 17.31
C VAL A 215 -0.44 -4.89 18.33
N LEU A 216 -0.93 -3.84 19.02
CA LEU A 216 -0.22 -3.20 20.11
C LEU A 216 -0.14 -4.10 21.34
N ILE A 217 1.08 -4.40 21.75
CA ILE A 217 1.37 -5.04 23.03
C ILE A 217 1.11 -3.99 24.12
N LYS A 218 -0.01 -4.12 24.82
CA LYS A 218 -0.25 -3.35 26.04
C LYS A 218 0.74 -3.86 27.08
N LYS A 219 1.60 -2.99 27.62
CA LYS A 219 2.44 -3.35 28.78
C LYS A 219 1.53 -3.99 29.83
N GLY A 220 1.80 -5.25 30.15
CA GLY A 220 1.24 -5.89 31.33
C GLY A 220 1.55 -5.02 32.54
N ARG A 221 0.55 -4.82 33.38
CA ARG A 221 0.78 -4.49 34.78
C ARG A 221 1.46 -5.72 35.38
N ASP A 222 2.78 -5.70 35.41
CA ASP A 222 3.54 -6.52 36.35
C ASP A 222 3.80 -5.69 37.61
#